data_AF-A0A2S2KSU7-F1
#
_entry.id   AF-A0A2S2KSU7-F1
#
_cell.length_a   1.000
_cell.length_b   1.000
_cell.length_c   1.000
_cell.angle_alpha   90.00
_cell.angle_beta   90.00
_cell.angle_gamma   90.00
#
_symmetry.space_group_name_H-M   'P 1'
#
loop_
_entity.id
_entity.type
_entity.pdbx_description
1 polymer ?
#
loop_
_entity_poly.entity_id
_entity_poly.type
_entity_poly.pdbx_seq_one_letter_code
_entity_poly.pdbx_strand_id
1 'polypeptide(L)'
;MNEMTQTQINLGDYNKPQEQTKAVGIGKILGKIINIKDFRTNRGKPSPYTPRDAIGEDGLTDYNVIDTLETFEVDNHLISSFFVTPAIVKQIQRVPNYQSELASGKVFGPCKIGQKKSTKTNANYWCLLFPGEEGY
;
A
#
# COMPACT_ATOMS: atom_id res chain seq x y z
N MET A 1 3.24 -35.57 -11.39
CA MET A 1 3.92 -34.48 -10.67
C MET A 1 3.35 -33.20 -11.23
N ASN A 2 2.44 -32.54 -10.51
CA ASN A 2 1.80 -31.32 -10.99
C ASN A 2 2.69 -30.12 -10.69
N GLU A 3 3.22 -29.52 -11.74
CA GLU A 3 3.84 -28.20 -11.68
C GLU A 3 2.77 -27.18 -11.28
N MET A 4 2.84 -26.70 -10.04
CA MET A 4 2.07 -25.54 -9.60
C MET A 4 2.69 -24.32 -10.27
N THR A 5 2.12 -23.89 -11.39
CA THR A 5 2.37 -22.58 -12.00
C THR A 5 1.93 -21.49 -11.01
N GLN A 6 2.87 -21.09 -10.14
CA GLN A 6 2.74 -19.97 -9.22
C GLN A 6 2.45 -18.70 -10.02
N THR A 7 1.19 -18.27 -10.00
CA THR A 7 0.79 -17.02 -10.63
C THR A 7 1.12 -15.89 -9.66
N GLN A 8 2.31 -15.31 -9.77
CA GLN A 8 2.60 -14.00 -9.17
C GLN A 8 1.71 -12.96 -9.86
N ILE A 9 0.72 -12.42 -9.15
CA ILE A 9 -0.30 -11.54 -9.76
C ILE A 9 0.17 -10.09 -9.91
N ASN A 10 1.37 -9.73 -9.43
CA ASN A 10 1.82 -8.33 -9.35
C ASN A 10 2.90 -7.93 -10.36
N LEU A 11 2.82 -8.44 -11.59
CA LEU A 11 3.45 -7.82 -12.76
C LEU A 11 2.38 -7.33 -13.75
N GLY A 12 1.30 -6.73 -13.24
CA GLY A 12 0.28 -6.13 -14.08
C GLY A 12 0.86 -4.98 -14.91
N ASP A 13 0.45 -4.88 -16.17
CA ASP A 13 0.75 -3.74 -17.04
C ASP A 13 0.12 -2.46 -16.45
N TYR A 14 0.94 -1.72 -15.70
CA TYR A 14 0.52 -0.53 -14.92
C TYR A 14 0.11 0.67 -15.79
N ASN A 15 0.21 0.56 -17.12
CA ASN A 15 -0.31 1.55 -18.06
C ASN A 15 -1.80 1.38 -18.38
N LYS A 16 -2.47 0.36 -17.78
CA LYS A 16 -3.89 0.09 -17.99
C LYS A 16 -4.69 0.36 -16.72
N PRO A 17 -5.96 0.84 -16.85
CA PRO A 17 -6.85 0.97 -15.70
C PRO A 17 -6.95 -0.35 -14.95
N GLN A 18 -6.53 -0.38 -13.69
CA GLN A 18 -6.62 -1.61 -12.91
C GLN A 18 -8.08 -1.91 -12.58
N GLU A 19 -8.50 -3.14 -12.88
CA GLU A 19 -9.74 -3.68 -12.33
C GLU A 19 -9.60 -3.85 -10.83
N GLN A 20 -10.67 -3.50 -10.11
CA GLN A 20 -10.75 -3.47 -8.64
C GLN A 20 -10.42 -4.82 -7.96
N THR A 21 -10.38 -5.91 -8.73
CA THR A 21 -10.20 -7.29 -8.28
C THR A 21 -8.76 -7.70 -7.97
N LYS A 22 -7.73 -6.89 -8.30
CA LYS A 22 -6.34 -7.39 -8.25
C LYS A 22 -5.42 -6.79 -7.18
N ALA A 23 -5.81 -5.75 -6.46
CA ALA A 23 -4.89 -5.08 -5.53
C ALA A 23 -5.45 -4.98 -4.10
N VAL A 24 -4.61 -5.36 -3.14
CA VAL A 24 -4.97 -5.69 -1.77
C VAL A 24 -4.71 -4.50 -0.86
N GLY A 25 -5.67 -4.13 0.00
CA GLY A 25 -5.48 -3.05 0.96
C GLY A 25 -4.48 -3.43 2.06
N ILE A 26 -3.66 -2.47 2.50
CA ILE A 26 -2.63 -2.67 3.53
C ILE A 26 -3.18 -3.25 4.85
N GLY A 27 -4.46 -2.99 5.16
CA GLY A 27 -5.12 -3.54 6.35
C GLY A 27 -5.18 -5.07 6.40
N LYS A 28 -5.03 -5.76 5.26
CA LYS A 28 -4.99 -7.23 5.19
C LYS A 28 -3.73 -7.84 5.83
N ILE A 29 -2.69 -7.02 6.03
CA ILE A 29 -1.44 -7.43 6.68
C ILE A 29 -1.22 -6.70 8.02
N LEU A 30 -2.31 -6.39 8.73
CA LEU A 30 -2.25 -5.80 10.08
C LEU A 30 -1.30 -6.58 11.00
N GLY A 31 -0.44 -5.85 11.71
CA GLY A 31 0.52 -6.39 12.65
C GLY A 31 1.78 -6.99 12.03
N LYS A 32 1.86 -7.08 10.69
CA LYS A 32 3.06 -7.56 9.99
C LYS A 32 4.11 -6.45 9.92
N ILE A 33 5.38 -6.86 10.02
CA ILE A 33 6.53 -6.01 9.76
C ILE A 33 6.80 -6.02 8.27
N ILE A 34 7.00 -4.84 7.70
CA ILE A 34 7.29 -4.63 6.30
C ILE A 34 8.48 -3.70 6.10
N ASN A 35 9.07 -3.85 4.93
CA ASN A 35 10.13 -3.04 4.37
C ASN A 35 9.68 -2.53 3.01
N ILE A 36 9.43 -1.23 2.91
CA ILE A 36 8.90 -0.60 1.69
C ILE A 36 10.05 -0.38 0.71
N LYS A 37 9.97 -0.99 -0.47
CA LYS A 37 10.98 -0.87 -1.54
C LYS A 37 10.60 0.09 -2.65
N ASP A 38 9.30 0.37 -2.81
CA ASP A 38 8.80 1.31 -3.80
C ASP A 38 7.49 1.95 -3.33
N PHE A 39 7.23 3.16 -3.82
CA PHE A 39 6.00 3.91 -3.60
C PHE A 39 5.57 4.58 -4.90
N ARG A 40 4.36 4.27 -5.34
CA ARG A 40 3.81 4.78 -6.60
C ARG A 40 2.33 5.12 -6.50
N THR A 41 1.88 5.97 -7.40
CA THR A 41 0.45 6.23 -7.62
C THR A 41 0.00 5.42 -8.82
N ASN A 42 -1.16 4.79 -8.71
CA ASN A 42 -1.77 4.03 -9.80
C ASN A 42 -3.22 4.47 -10.02
N ARG A 43 -3.67 4.46 -11.29
CA ARG A 43 -5.04 4.86 -11.62
C ARG A 43 -5.95 3.65 -11.78
N GLY A 44 -7.14 3.71 -11.20
CA GLY A 44 -8.09 2.61 -11.25
C GLY A 44 -9.54 3.07 -11.10
N LYS A 45 -10.46 2.11 -11.22
CA LYS A 45 -11.89 2.39 -11.02
C LYS A 45 -12.16 2.80 -9.56
N PRO A 46 -12.96 3.85 -9.31
CA PRO A 46 -13.31 4.26 -7.97
C PRO A 46 -14.12 3.18 -7.24
N SER A 47 -13.97 3.13 -5.93
CA SER A 47 -14.83 2.34 -5.05
C SER A 47 -16.12 3.10 -4.71
N PRO A 48 -17.17 2.44 -4.21
CA PRO A 48 -18.35 3.13 -3.68
C PRO A 48 -18.04 4.15 -2.57
N TYR A 49 -16.87 4.03 -1.94
CA TYR A 49 -16.40 4.89 -0.86
C TYR A 49 -15.40 5.95 -1.34
N THR A 50 -15.06 5.98 -2.63
CA THR A 50 -14.17 7.00 -3.20
C THR A 50 -14.91 8.34 -3.24
N PRO A 51 -14.36 9.41 -2.63
CA PRO A 51 -14.96 10.74 -2.68
C PRO A 51 -15.16 11.21 -4.13
N ARG A 52 -16.29 11.85 -4.43
CA ARG A 52 -16.62 12.29 -5.81
C ARG A 52 -15.59 13.27 -6.36
N ASP A 53 -15.02 14.11 -5.50
CA ASP A 53 -13.95 15.07 -5.79
C ASP A 53 -12.59 14.40 -6.08
N ALA A 54 -12.41 13.12 -5.73
CA ALA A 54 -11.23 12.34 -6.06
C ALA A 54 -11.36 11.53 -7.37
N ILE A 55 -12.52 11.63 -8.04
CA ILE A 55 -12.77 10.97 -9.33
C ILE A 55 -12.48 11.99 -10.44
N GLY A 56 -11.52 11.68 -11.30
CA GLY A 56 -11.18 12.49 -12.47
C GLY A 56 -12.30 12.52 -13.50
N GLU A 57 -12.22 13.44 -14.45
CA GLU A 57 -13.19 13.61 -15.54
C GLU A 57 -13.35 12.34 -16.40
N ASP A 58 -12.33 11.50 -16.42
CA ASP A 58 -12.30 10.21 -17.11
C ASP A 58 -12.90 9.05 -16.30
N GLY A 59 -13.46 9.35 -15.13
CA GLY A 59 -14.12 8.36 -14.26
C GLY A 59 -13.15 7.48 -13.47
N LEU A 60 -11.85 7.80 -13.45
CA LEU A 60 -10.83 7.06 -12.69
C LEU A 60 -10.41 7.83 -11.44
N THR A 61 -9.78 7.12 -10.50
CA THR A 61 -9.21 7.72 -9.28
C THR A 61 -7.78 7.24 -9.05
N ASP A 62 -7.01 8.07 -8.36
CA ASP A 62 -5.64 7.80 -7.98
C ASP A 62 -5.58 7.01 -6.68
N TYR A 63 -4.88 5.89 -6.72
CA TYR A 63 -4.59 5.05 -5.57
C TYR A 63 -3.10 5.09 -5.26
N ASN A 64 -2.79 5.21 -3.97
CA ASN A 64 -1.41 5.14 -3.49
C ASN A 64 -1.06 3.67 -3.20
N VAL A 65 0.04 3.20 -3.76
CA VAL A 65 0.51 1.81 -3.65
C VAL A 65 1.93 1.82 -3.09
N ILE A 66 2.19 0.92 -2.15
CA ILE A 66 3.54 0.56 -1.73
C ILE A 66 3.87 -0.84 -2.22
N ASP A 67 5.13 -1.06 -2.59
CA ASP A 67 5.68 -2.41 -2.71
C ASP A 67 6.55 -2.72 -1.50
N THR A 68 6.46 -3.96 -1.03
CA THR A 68 7.25 -4.49 0.08
C THR A 68 8.33 -5.44 -0.42
N LEU A 69 9.41 -5.59 0.36
CA LEU A 69 10.35 -6.69 0.17
C LEU A 69 9.69 -8.02 0.52
N GLU A 70 8.89 -8.03 1.58
CA GLU A 70 8.14 -9.20 2.03
C GLU A 70 7.00 -9.51 1.07
N THR A 71 6.63 -10.79 1.05
CA THR A 71 5.44 -11.27 0.37
C THR A 71 4.55 -11.95 1.40
N PHE A 72 3.26 -11.65 1.36
CA PHE A 72 2.27 -12.16 2.30
C PHE A 72 1.22 -12.97 1.57
N GLU A 73 0.82 -14.09 2.16
CA GLU A 73 -0.33 -14.83 1.69
C GLU A 73 -1.62 -14.12 2.14
N VAL A 74 -2.40 -13.64 1.18
CA VAL A 74 -3.70 -13.01 1.38
C VAL A 74 -4.68 -13.66 0.43
N ASP A 75 -5.77 -14.22 0.97
CA ASP A 75 -6.83 -14.85 0.19
C ASP A 75 -6.26 -15.89 -0.82
N ASN A 76 -5.32 -16.75 -0.36
CA ASN A 76 -4.58 -17.77 -1.11
C ASN A 76 -3.65 -17.25 -2.23
N HIS A 77 -3.28 -15.97 -2.18
CA HIS A 77 -2.38 -15.37 -3.15
C HIS A 77 -1.18 -14.71 -2.46
N LEU A 78 -0.02 -14.83 -3.09
CA LEU A 78 1.20 -14.18 -2.63
C LEU A 78 1.24 -12.73 -3.13
N ILE A 79 1.18 -11.79 -2.19
CA ILE A 79 1.05 -10.35 -2.45
C ILE A 79 2.19 -9.58 -1.79
N SER A 80 2.85 -8.72 -2.56
CA SER A 80 3.91 -7.82 -2.11
C SER A 80 3.61 -6.35 -2.42
N SER A 81 2.39 -6.04 -2.86
CA SER A 81 1.97 -4.70 -3.28
C SER A 81 0.64 -4.38 -2.65
N PHE A 82 0.55 -3.23 -1.98
CA PHE A 82 -0.59 -2.89 -1.14
C PHE A 82 -1.07 -1.47 -1.36
N PHE A 83 -2.39 -1.29 -1.42
CA PHE A 83 -2.98 0.04 -1.37
C PHE A 83 -2.87 0.63 0.03
N VAL A 84 -2.44 1.88 0.10
CA VAL A 84 -2.24 2.61 1.35
C VAL A 84 -3.10 3.86 1.42
N THR A 85 -3.41 4.27 2.64
CA THR A 85 -4.20 5.47 2.89
C THR A 85 -3.33 6.73 2.77
N PRO A 86 -3.94 7.92 2.53
CA PRO A 86 -3.21 9.19 2.56
C PRO A 86 -2.46 9.45 3.87
N ALA A 87 -2.87 8.84 4.99
CA ALA A 87 -2.16 8.95 6.25
C ALA A 87 -0.78 8.27 6.19
N ILE A 88 -0.70 7.06 5.64
CA ILE A 88 0.57 6.36 5.41
C ILE A 88 1.43 7.11 4.40
N VAL A 89 0.84 7.62 3.31
CA VAL A 89 1.55 8.45 2.32
C VAL A 89 2.25 9.63 2.99
N LYS A 90 1.54 10.34 3.86
CA LYS A 90 2.11 11.46 4.64
C LYS A 90 3.24 11.01 5.57
N GLN A 91 3.22 9.79 6.08
CA GLN A 91 4.33 9.27 6.90
C GLN A 91 5.59 9.03 6.06
N ILE A 92 5.44 8.44 4.87
CA ILE A 92 6.55 8.22 3.94
C ILE A 92 7.13 9.57 3.46
N GLN A 93 6.25 10.50 3.07
CA GLN A 93 6.64 11.81 2.55
C GLN A 93 7.32 12.74 3.57
N ARG A 94 7.23 12.43 4.87
CA ARG A 94 7.98 13.17 5.91
C ARG A 94 9.47 12.85 5.92
N VAL A 95 9.86 11.76 5.27
CA VAL A 95 11.26 11.31 5.24
C VAL A 95 11.97 12.09 4.14
N PRO A 96 13.03 12.83 4.45
CA PRO A 96 13.79 13.56 3.44
C PRO A 96 14.28 12.61 2.34
N ASN A 97 14.20 13.07 1.09
CA ASN A 97 14.70 12.36 -0.09
C ASN A 97 14.09 10.97 -0.34
N TYR A 98 12.95 10.62 0.27
CA TYR A 98 12.37 9.27 0.18
C TYR A 98 12.26 8.74 -1.27
N GLN A 99 11.92 9.59 -2.24
CA GLN A 99 11.81 9.19 -3.66
C GLN A 99 13.15 8.76 -4.23
N SER A 100 14.18 9.59 -4.07
CA SER A 100 15.54 9.29 -4.56
C SER A 100 16.13 8.08 -3.86
N GLU A 101 15.85 7.93 -2.57
CA GLU A 101 16.29 6.79 -1.77
C GLU A 101 15.66 5.48 -2.25
N LEU A 102 14.33 5.43 -2.41
CA LEU A 102 13.63 4.27 -2.96
C LEU A 102 14.07 3.97 -4.40
N ALA A 103 14.22 5.00 -5.24
CA ALA A 103 14.70 4.84 -6.62
C ALA A 103 16.14 4.29 -6.71
N SER A 104 16.97 4.55 -5.70
CA SER A 104 18.32 4.00 -5.58
C SER A 104 18.37 2.56 -5.06
N GLY A 105 17.20 1.95 -4.79
CA GLY A 105 17.07 0.61 -4.23
C GLY A 105 17.20 0.55 -2.71
N LYS A 106 17.25 1.70 -2.01
CA LYS A 106 17.10 1.71 -0.55
C LYS A 106 15.67 1.38 -0.16
N VAL A 107 15.53 1.02 1.11
CA VAL A 107 14.32 0.45 1.66
C VAL A 107 13.89 1.29 2.84
N PHE A 108 12.61 1.60 2.91
CA PHE A 108 12.01 2.34 4.00
C PHE A 108 11.38 1.38 5.02
N GLY A 109 11.94 1.36 6.23
CA GLY A 109 11.56 0.41 7.27
C GLY A 109 12.79 -0.01 8.10
N PRO A 110 12.66 -1.05 8.94
CA PRO A 110 11.45 -1.85 9.14
C PRO A 110 10.34 -1.05 9.83
N CYS A 111 9.09 -1.26 9.43
CA CYS A 111 7.92 -0.69 10.10
C CYS A 111 6.80 -1.73 10.19
N LYS A 112 5.92 -1.60 11.19
CA LYS A 112 4.79 -2.51 11.39
C LYS A 112 3.50 -1.83 10.93
N ILE A 113 2.63 -2.59 10.27
CA ILE A 113 1.30 -2.11 9.91
C ILE A 113 0.42 -2.09 11.15
N GLY A 114 -0.16 -0.92 11.45
CA GLY A 114 -1.01 -0.74 12.62
C GLY A 114 -2.13 0.26 12.39
N GLN A 115 -2.86 0.53 13.47
CA GLN A 115 -3.87 1.58 13.53
C GLN A 115 -3.61 2.47 14.74
N LYS A 116 -3.78 3.78 14.55
CA LYS A 116 -3.78 4.77 15.64
C LYS A 116 -5.13 5.48 15.69
N LYS A 117 -5.48 6.00 16.87
CA LYS A 117 -6.67 6.82 17.05
C LYS A 117 -6.35 8.28 16.76
N SER A 118 -7.11 8.92 15.89
CA SER A 118 -6.99 10.34 15.59
C SER A 118 -7.40 11.16 16.82
N THR A 119 -6.52 12.04 17.29
CA THR A 119 -6.83 12.99 18.37
C THR A 119 -7.83 14.06 17.94
N LYS A 120 -7.99 14.30 16.63
CA LYS A 120 -8.90 15.32 16.08
C LYS A 120 -10.32 14.80 15.87
N THR A 121 -10.44 13.57 15.38
CA THR A 121 -11.72 13.00 14.93
C THR A 121 -12.16 11.78 15.75
N ASN A 122 -11.32 11.30 16.67
CA ASN A 122 -11.54 10.10 17.47
C ASN A 122 -11.67 8.79 16.64
N ALA A 123 -11.48 8.86 15.32
CA ALA A 123 -11.55 7.72 14.41
C ALA A 123 -10.20 6.99 14.33
N ASN A 124 -10.25 5.68 14.10
CA ASN A 124 -9.06 4.89 13.82
C ASN A 124 -8.57 5.15 12.39
N TYR A 125 -7.25 5.24 12.20
CA TYR A 125 -6.64 5.34 10.90
C TYR A 125 -5.44 4.39 10.78
N TRP A 126 -5.24 3.87 9.57
CA TRP A 126 -4.09 3.02 9.24
C TRP A 126 -2.80 3.84 9.23
N CYS A 127 -1.75 3.30 9.82
CA CYS A 127 -0.44 3.94 9.90
C CYS A 127 0.71 2.92 9.89
N LEU A 128 1.90 3.42 9.60
CA LEU A 128 3.16 2.72 9.84
C LEU A 128 3.61 2.99 11.27
N LEU A 129 3.92 1.93 12.02
CA LEU A 129 4.49 1.99 13.36
C LEU A 129 5.99 1.72 13.25
N PHE A 130 6.83 2.57 13.86
CA PHE A 130 8.28 2.43 13.81
C PHE A 130 8.83 1.81 15.11
N PRO A 131 10.01 1.16 15.09
CA PRO A 131 10.65 0.68 16.30
C PRO A 131 10.71 1.77 17.38
N GLY A 132 10.25 1.44 18.59
CA GLY A 132 10.18 2.39 19.71
C GLY A 132 8.87 3.17 19.83
N GLU A 133 7.94 3.04 18.87
CA GLU A 133 6.57 3.53 19.03
C GLU A 133 5.68 2.53 19.78
N GLU A 134 4.71 3.05 20.54
CA GLU A 134 3.68 2.22 21.17
C GLU A 134 2.92 1.41 20.10
N GLY A 135 2.87 0.08 20.30
CA GLY A 135 2.19 -0.86 19.41
C GLY A 135 3.07 -1.49 18.32
N TYR A 136 4.34 -1.10 18.18
CA TYR A 136 5.33 -1.81 17.36
C TYR A 136 5.57 -3.23 17.89
#